data_AF-A0A562CT37-F1
#
_entry.id   AF-A0A562CT37-F1
#
_cell.length_a   1.000
_cell.length_b   1.000
_cell.length_c   1.000
_cell.angle_alpha   90.00
_cell.angle_beta   90.00
_cell.angle_gamma   90.00
#
_symmetry.space_group_name_H-M   'P 1'
#
loop_
_entity.id
_entity.type
_entity.pdbx_description
1 polymer ?
#
loop_
_entity_poly.entity_id
_entity_poly.type
_entity_poly.pdbx_seq_one_letter_code
_entity_poly.pdbx_strand_id
1 'polypeptide(L)'
;MGGATRTPLVVVLGLVVLAAFVALERRSDGAFLDLRLFRNRVFSGACVATALASAAYFGVLVYLSLFLQTTQDFTAAETGLLYLPTILPYMAVSPVAGRLADRFPGPVVPAVGCAVLALGMVLLAGVQHGAGMLDVTPALVVMGAGSGPVLTPLTKAGLDQVGSGRSGMASGVLQTVRPLGVTAGVTLLGVPVADAVDATAFRSVALLAASLAAAAAVASAGLLRRPR
;
A
#
# COMPACT_ATOMS: atom_id res chain seq x y z
N MET A 1 8.87 32.39 3.60
CA MET A 1 8.74 32.01 5.03
C MET A 1 7.29 31.84 5.53
N GLY A 2 6.27 31.71 4.66
CA GLY A 2 4.84 31.60 5.08
C GLY A 2 4.24 30.17 5.08
N GLY A 3 5.04 29.13 4.85
CA GLY A 3 4.55 27.74 4.75
C GLY A 3 4.42 27.03 6.11
N ALA A 4 5.32 27.34 7.06
CA ALA A 4 5.45 26.61 8.33
C ALA A 4 4.28 26.81 9.31
N THR A 5 3.55 27.92 9.21
CA THR A 5 2.33 28.19 10.03
C THR A 5 1.04 27.72 9.37
N ARG A 6 1.05 27.43 8.06
CA ARG A 6 -0.14 26.95 7.32
C ARG A 6 -0.32 25.44 7.47
N THR A 7 0.77 24.69 7.51
CA THR A 7 0.77 23.23 7.73
C THR A 7 -0.01 22.78 8.96
N PRO A 8 0.21 23.32 10.19
CA PRO A 8 -0.56 22.91 11.36
C PRO A 8 -2.04 23.28 11.22
N LEU A 9 -2.37 24.42 10.59
CA LEU A 9 -3.73 24.88 10.42
C LEU A 9 -4.54 23.98 9.47
N VAL A 10 -3.93 23.49 8.39
CA VAL A 10 -4.56 22.53 7.46
C VAL A 10 -4.78 21.17 8.13
N VAL A 11 -3.84 20.71 8.97
CA VAL A 11 -3.99 19.47 9.74
C VAL A 11 -5.13 19.58 10.74
N VAL A 12 -5.18 20.67 11.52
CA VAL A 12 -6.26 20.91 12.49
C VAL A 12 -7.61 21.00 11.78
N LEU A 13 -7.69 21.74 10.66
CA LEU A 13 -8.91 21.83 9.87
C LEU A 13 -9.36 20.46 9.35
N GLY A 14 -8.41 19.65 8.84
CA GLY A 14 -8.68 18.28 8.40
C GLY A 14 -9.23 17.39 9.51
N LEU A 15 -8.66 17.46 10.71
CA LEU A 15 -9.14 16.72 11.89
C LEU A 15 -10.53 17.17 12.32
N VAL A 16 -10.82 18.47 12.26
CA VAL A 16 -12.15 19.02 12.58
C VAL A 16 -13.19 18.55 11.56
N VAL A 17 -12.90 18.61 10.26
CA VAL A 17 -13.80 18.13 9.21
C VAL A 17 -14.03 16.62 9.33
N LEU A 18 -13.00 15.84 9.64
CA LEU A 18 -13.11 14.40 9.86
C LEU A 18 -13.98 14.08 11.09
N ALA A 19 -13.77 14.79 12.20
CA ALA A 19 -14.55 14.62 13.41
C ALA A 19 -16.03 15.01 13.20
N ALA A 20 -16.27 16.11 12.47
CA ALA A 20 -17.61 16.54 12.08
C ALA A 20 -18.29 15.47 11.20
N PHE A 21 -17.60 14.97 10.18
CA PHE A 21 -18.10 13.89 9.33
C PHE A 21 -18.51 12.67 10.16
N VAL A 22 -17.63 12.16 11.03
CA VAL A 22 -17.94 11.01 11.90
C VAL A 22 -19.12 11.29 12.84
N ALA A 23 -19.24 12.51 13.37
CA ALA A 23 -20.33 12.89 14.26
C ALA A 23 -21.68 12.97 13.53
N LEU A 24 -21.70 13.52 12.30
CA LEU A 24 -22.89 13.54 11.45
C LEU A 24 -23.29 12.12 11.02
N GLU A 25 -22.33 11.31 10.59
CA GLU A 25 -22.57 9.93 10.13
C GLU A 25 -23.18 9.06 11.24
N ARG A 26 -22.74 9.25 12.49
CA ARG A 26 -23.28 8.54 13.65
C ARG A 26 -24.69 8.97 14.05
N ARG A 27 -25.13 10.16 13.64
CA ARG A 27 -26.43 10.74 14.03
C ARG A 27 -27.52 10.59 12.97
N SER A 28 -27.18 10.22 11.73
CA SER A 28 -28.14 10.09 10.63
C SER A 28 -28.70 8.66 10.50
N ASP A 29 -30.04 8.54 10.47
CA ASP A 29 -30.75 7.28 10.23
C ASP A 29 -30.58 6.72 8.80
N GLY A 30 -30.05 7.53 7.87
CA GLY A 30 -29.66 7.15 6.50
C GLY A 30 -28.16 7.33 6.25
N ALA A 31 -27.31 6.93 7.19
CA ALA A 31 -25.86 7.03 7.07
C ALA A 31 -25.34 6.42 5.75
N PHE A 32 -24.48 7.15 5.05
CA PHE A 32 -23.80 6.69 3.83
C PHE A 32 -22.82 5.56 4.12
N LEU A 33 -22.33 5.48 5.36
CA LEU A 33 -21.37 4.51 5.84
C LEU A 33 -21.84 3.87 7.15
N ASP A 34 -22.23 2.60 7.10
CA ASP A 34 -22.48 1.82 8.32
C ASP A 34 -21.15 1.51 9.03
N LEU A 35 -20.80 2.31 10.05
CA LEU A 35 -19.58 2.10 10.86
C LEU A 35 -19.52 0.74 11.55
N ARG A 36 -20.64 -0.01 11.65
CA ARG A 36 -20.65 -1.39 12.16
C ARG A 36 -19.85 -2.34 11.28
N LEU A 37 -19.55 -1.97 10.03
CA LEU A 37 -18.63 -2.71 9.15
C LEU A 37 -17.25 -2.89 9.78
N PHE A 38 -16.74 -1.86 10.48
CA PHE A 38 -15.43 -1.92 11.14
C PHE A 38 -15.41 -2.78 12.42
N ARG A 39 -16.57 -3.19 12.95
CA ARG A 39 -16.60 -4.22 14.02
C ARG A 39 -16.23 -5.59 13.49
N ASN A 40 -16.37 -5.85 12.19
CA ASN A 40 -15.90 -7.10 11.60
C ASN A 40 -14.37 -7.05 11.45
N ARG A 41 -13.68 -7.90 12.23
CA ARG A 41 -12.21 -7.99 12.23
C ARG A 41 -11.64 -8.30 10.85
N VAL A 42 -12.36 -9.09 10.03
CA VAL A 42 -11.92 -9.46 8.67
C VAL A 42 -11.97 -8.24 7.74
N PHE A 43 -13.07 -7.49 7.78
CA PHE A 43 -13.20 -6.26 7.00
C PHE A 43 -12.18 -5.19 7.42
N SER A 44 -12.03 -4.95 8.72
CA SER A 44 -11.05 -3.99 9.25
C SER A 44 -9.62 -4.40 8.94
N GLY A 45 -9.27 -5.68 9.09
CA GLY A 45 -7.93 -6.15 8.72
C GLY A 45 -7.66 -6.08 7.21
N ALA A 46 -8.68 -6.30 6.36
CA ALA A 46 -8.55 -6.09 4.92
C ALA A 46 -8.30 -4.62 4.57
N CYS A 47 -8.98 -3.69 5.26
CA CYS A 47 -8.72 -2.25 5.12
C CYS A 47 -7.28 -1.90 5.52
N VAL A 48 -6.83 -2.36 6.70
CA VAL A 48 -5.47 -2.10 7.20
C VAL A 48 -4.41 -2.70 6.26
N ALA A 49 -4.57 -3.95 5.83
CA ALA A 49 -3.65 -4.58 4.90
C ALA A 49 -3.59 -3.84 3.55
N THR A 50 -4.74 -3.39 3.04
CA THR A 50 -4.81 -2.60 1.80
C THR A 50 -4.09 -1.27 1.95
N ALA A 51 -4.29 -0.57 3.07
CA ALA A 51 -3.62 0.69 3.37
C ALA A 51 -2.09 0.51 3.43
N LEU A 52 -1.62 -0.48 4.21
CA LEU A 52 -0.20 -0.75 4.41
C LEU A 52 0.51 -1.20 3.13
N ALA A 53 -0.11 -2.10 2.36
CA ALA A 53 0.47 -2.55 1.10
C ALA A 53 0.53 -1.42 0.06
N SER A 54 -0.50 -0.58 0.01
CA SER A 54 -0.53 0.59 -0.87
C SER A 54 0.50 1.65 -0.45
N ALA A 55 0.62 1.90 0.86
CA ALA A 55 1.62 2.78 1.45
C ALA A 55 3.04 2.36 1.06
N ALA A 56 3.34 1.06 1.24
CA ALA A 56 4.64 0.49 0.91
C ALA A 56 4.95 0.60 -0.58
N TYR A 57 4.05 0.10 -1.44
CA TYR A 57 4.31 -0.01 -2.88
C TYR A 57 4.39 1.34 -3.57
N PHE A 58 3.38 2.20 -3.40
CA PHE A 58 3.39 3.49 -4.07
C PHE A 58 4.39 4.46 -3.44
N GLY A 59 4.58 4.39 -2.13
CA GLY A 59 5.55 5.25 -1.45
C GLY A 59 6.98 4.95 -1.88
N VAL A 60 7.40 3.69 -1.96
CA VAL A 60 8.76 3.35 -2.41
C VAL A 60 9.00 3.74 -3.87
N LEU A 61 7.99 3.64 -4.75
CA LEU A 61 8.12 4.02 -6.17
C LEU A 61 8.35 5.53 -6.34
N VAL A 62 7.71 6.37 -5.53
CA VAL A 62 7.95 7.82 -5.55
C VAL A 62 9.43 8.12 -5.25
N TYR A 63 9.96 7.52 -4.18
CA TYR A 63 11.34 7.78 -3.76
C TYR A 63 12.37 7.04 -4.61
N LEU A 64 12.03 5.90 -5.21
CA LEU A 64 12.87 5.22 -6.19
C LEU A 64 13.02 6.08 -7.44
N SER A 65 11.93 6.66 -7.95
CA SER A 65 12.00 7.60 -9.07
C SER A 65 12.88 8.80 -8.76
N LEU A 66 12.78 9.33 -7.54
CA LEU A 66 13.59 10.44 -7.09
C LEU A 66 15.07 10.03 -7.02
N PHE A 67 15.39 8.92 -6.37
CA PHE A 67 16.75 8.38 -6.26
C PHE A 67 17.39 8.11 -7.62
N LEU A 68 16.68 7.47 -8.54
CA LEU A 68 17.22 7.18 -9.88
C LEU A 68 17.56 8.46 -10.64
N GLN A 69 16.70 9.48 -10.56
CA GLN A 69 16.89 10.72 -11.30
C GLN A 69 17.89 11.68 -10.66
N THR A 70 17.90 11.80 -9.32
CA THR A 70 18.75 12.77 -8.61
C THR A 70 20.14 12.23 -8.28
N THR A 71 20.25 10.91 -8.14
CA THR A 71 21.42 10.27 -7.51
C THR A 71 22.13 9.30 -8.44
N GLN A 72 21.41 8.69 -9.38
CA GLN A 72 21.98 7.77 -10.38
C GLN A 72 22.05 8.40 -11.78
N ASP A 73 21.63 9.67 -11.92
CA ASP A 73 21.62 10.44 -13.18
C ASP A 73 20.76 9.83 -14.30
N PHE A 74 19.76 9.00 -13.96
CA PHE A 74 18.82 8.46 -14.93
C PHE A 74 17.89 9.56 -15.42
N THR A 75 17.58 9.56 -16.70
CA THR A 75 16.51 10.39 -17.25
C THR A 75 15.13 9.90 -16.78
N ALA A 76 14.13 10.79 -16.84
CA ALA A 76 12.74 10.42 -16.57
C ALA A 76 12.24 9.31 -17.52
N ALA A 77 12.69 9.31 -18.78
CA ALA A 77 12.36 8.28 -19.76
C ALA A 77 12.94 6.91 -19.38
N GLU A 78 14.21 6.87 -18.98
CA GLU A 78 14.88 5.64 -18.51
C GLU A 78 14.25 5.11 -17.23
N THR A 79 13.91 5.99 -16.30
CA THR A 79 13.19 5.62 -15.06
C THR A 79 11.82 5.01 -15.39
N GLY A 80 11.08 5.60 -16.33
CA GLY A 80 9.82 5.04 -16.80
C GLY A 80 9.97 3.67 -17.47
N LEU A 81 11.02 3.49 -18.29
CA LEU A 81 11.35 2.22 -18.91
C LEU A 81 11.68 1.15 -17.85
N LEU A 82 12.37 1.54 -16.78
CA LEU A 82 12.75 0.65 -15.69
C LEU A 82 11.53 0.12 -14.90
N TYR A 83 10.39 0.82 -14.92
CA TYR A 83 9.15 0.36 -14.30
C TYR A 83 8.34 -0.64 -15.13
N LEU A 84 8.63 -0.81 -16.43
CA LEU A 84 7.99 -1.83 -17.26
C LEU A 84 8.16 -3.26 -16.71
N PRO A 85 9.37 -3.68 -16.26
CA PRO A 85 9.57 -4.95 -15.57
C PRO A 85 8.65 -5.20 -14.36
N THR A 86 8.07 -4.16 -13.74
CA THR A 86 7.10 -4.34 -12.65
C THR A 86 5.72 -4.73 -13.17
N ILE A 87 5.36 -4.30 -14.39
CA ILE A 87 4.04 -4.51 -14.97
C ILE A 87 3.87 -5.95 -15.48
N LEU A 88 4.88 -6.52 -16.15
CA LEU A 88 4.76 -7.87 -16.73
C LEU A 88 4.45 -8.97 -15.69
N PRO A 89 5.15 -9.04 -14.54
CA PRO A 89 4.85 -10.01 -13.50
C PRO A 89 3.50 -9.71 -12.83
N TYR A 90 3.15 -8.43 -12.64
CA TYR A 90 1.84 -8.05 -12.13
C TYR A 90 0.71 -8.58 -13.02
N MET A 91 0.82 -8.36 -14.34
CA MET A 91 -0.17 -8.84 -15.32
C MET A 91 -0.25 -10.37 -15.37
N ALA A 92 0.87 -11.07 -15.21
CA ALA A 92 0.91 -12.53 -15.21
C ALA A 92 0.31 -13.11 -13.91
N VAL A 93 0.64 -12.53 -12.76
CA VAL A 93 0.25 -13.07 -11.44
C VAL A 93 -1.17 -12.66 -11.06
N SER A 94 -1.66 -11.49 -11.45
CA SER A 94 -2.99 -10.99 -11.03
C SER A 94 -4.15 -11.94 -11.40
N PRO A 95 -4.26 -12.49 -12.63
CA PRO A 95 -5.31 -13.45 -12.98
C PRO A 95 -5.15 -14.79 -12.23
N VAL A 96 -3.92 -15.22 -12.01
CA VAL A 96 -3.60 -16.45 -11.26
C VAL A 96 -4.02 -16.29 -9.81
N ALA A 97 -3.78 -15.11 -9.23
CA ALA A 97 -4.17 -14.78 -7.86
C ALA A 97 -5.68 -14.80 -7.67
N GLY A 98 -6.46 -14.33 -8.65
CA GLY A 98 -7.93 -14.43 -8.63
C GLY A 98 -8.39 -15.89 -8.53
N ARG A 99 -7.87 -16.77 -9.38
CA ARG A 99 -8.18 -18.21 -9.34
C ARG A 99 -7.70 -18.88 -8.05
N LEU A 100 -6.53 -18.47 -7.55
CA LEU A 100 -6.01 -18.96 -6.28
C LEU A 100 -6.90 -18.53 -5.10
N ALA A 101 -7.46 -17.33 -5.14
CA ALA A 101 -8.38 -16.82 -4.12
C ALA A 101 -9.76 -17.50 -4.14
N ASP A 102 -10.10 -18.23 -5.20
CA ASP A 102 -11.27 -19.12 -5.24
C ASP A 102 -10.95 -20.49 -4.60
N ARG A 103 -9.69 -20.93 -4.68
CA ARG A 103 -9.26 -22.26 -4.24
C ARG A 103 -8.74 -22.28 -2.80
N PHE A 104 -8.11 -21.20 -2.35
CA PHE A 104 -7.56 -21.10 -1.00
C PHE A 104 -8.51 -20.31 -0.08
N PRO A 105 -8.83 -20.85 1.11
CA PRO A 105 -9.72 -20.18 2.03
C PRO A 105 -9.08 -18.93 2.63
N GLY A 106 -9.82 -17.83 2.59
CA GLY A 106 -9.47 -16.60 3.30
C GLY A 106 -8.25 -15.86 2.72
N PRO A 107 -7.59 -15.02 3.52
CA PRO A 107 -6.57 -14.08 3.06
C PRO A 107 -5.15 -14.65 2.97
N VAL A 108 -4.99 -15.93 2.61
CA VAL A 108 -3.67 -16.56 2.38
C VAL A 108 -2.96 -15.92 1.18
N VAL A 109 -3.68 -15.81 0.05
CA VAL A 109 -3.14 -15.25 -1.21
C VAL A 109 -2.58 -13.83 -1.02
N PRO A 110 -3.30 -12.87 -0.40
CA PRO A 110 -2.75 -11.54 -0.19
C PRO A 110 -1.64 -11.51 0.87
N ALA A 111 -1.64 -12.40 1.87
CA ALA A 111 -0.53 -12.50 2.81
C ALA A 111 0.78 -12.91 2.12
N VAL A 112 0.73 -13.90 1.23
CA VAL A 112 1.89 -14.32 0.42
C VAL A 112 2.31 -13.18 -0.52
N GLY A 113 1.35 -12.51 -1.17
CA GLY A 113 1.62 -11.34 -2.01
C GLY A 113 2.41 -10.25 -1.29
N CYS A 114 1.91 -9.83 -0.13
CA CYS A 114 2.58 -8.84 0.71
C CYS A 114 3.97 -9.28 1.18
N ALA A 115 4.19 -10.57 1.44
CA ALA A 115 5.51 -11.10 1.79
C ALA A 115 6.50 -11.05 0.61
N VAL A 116 6.04 -11.42 -0.60
CA VAL A 116 6.83 -11.29 -1.82
C VAL A 116 7.13 -9.81 -2.13
N LEU A 117 6.15 -8.93 -1.91
CA LEU A 117 6.32 -7.49 -2.06
C LEU A 117 7.40 -6.95 -1.09
N ALA A 118 7.37 -7.38 0.17
CA ALA A 118 8.39 -7.02 1.16
C ALA A 118 9.78 -7.51 0.75
N LEU A 119 9.88 -8.74 0.21
CA LEU A 119 11.14 -9.27 -0.32
C LEU A 119 11.69 -8.40 -1.45
N GLY A 120 10.84 -7.97 -2.39
CA GLY A 120 11.23 -7.06 -3.46
C GLY A 120 11.80 -5.74 -2.94
N MET A 121 11.23 -5.20 -1.87
CA MET A 121 11.73 -3.98 -1.21
C MET A 121 13.04 -4.21 -0.45
N VAL A 122 13.25 -5.39 0.13
CA VAL A 122 14.54 -5.76 0.73
C VAL A 122 15.63 -5.88 -0.35
N LEU A 123 15.31 -6.46 -1.51
CA LEU A 123 16.24 -6.50 -2.65
C LEU A 123 16.58 -5.08 -3.12
N LEU A 124 15.58 -4.19 -3.16
CA LEU A 124 15.77 -2.79 -3.53
C LEU A 124 16.68 -2.04 -2.54
N ALA A 125 16.65 -2.39 -1.26
CA ALA A 125 17.54 -1.85 -0.23
C ALA A 125 19.02 -2.22 -0.45
N GLY A 126 19.30 -3.24 -1.25
CA GLY A 126 20.65 -3.67 -1.63
C GLY A 126 21.25 -2.89 -2.82
N VAL A 127 20.47 -2.05 -3.50
CA VAL A 127 20.93 -1.27 -4.67
C VAL A 127 21.95 -0.22 -4.21
N GLN A 128 23.16 -0.32 -4.74
CA GLN A 128 24.26 0.58 -4.39
C GLN A 128 24.37 1.79 -5.34
N HIS A 129 25.26 2.71 -5.01
CA HIS A 129 25.59 3.85 -5.86
C HIS A 129 26.32 3.35 -7.13
N GLY A 130 25.94 3.85 -8.31
CA GLY A 130 26.47 3.38 -9.60
C GLY A 130 25.83 2.09 -10.13
N ALA A 131 24.70 1.68 -9.55
CA ALA A 131 23.94 0.53 -9.98
C ALA A 131 23.28 0.78 -11.35
N GLY A 132 23.41 -0.17 -12.25
CA GLY A 132 22.79 -0.11 -13.57
C GLY A 132 21.31 -0.54 -13.53
N MET A 133 20.63 -0.40 -14.67
CA MET A 133 19.24 -0.88 -14.84
C MET A 133 19.07 -2.35 -14.42
N LEU A 134 20.07 -3.18 -14.72
CA LEU A 134 20.02 -4.62 -14.46
C LEU A 134 20.07 -4.95 -12.96
N ASP A 135 20.61 -4.07 -12.12
CA ASP A 135 20.70 -4.29 -10.67
C ASP A 135 19.36 -4.02 -9.97
N VAL A 136 18.58 -3.08 -10.51
CA VAL A 136 17.25 -2.70 -9.98
C VAL A 136 16.15 -3.62 -10.51
N THR A 137 16.33 -4.18 -11.69
CA THR A 137 15.33 -5.00 -12.40
C THR A 137 14.81 -6.20 -11.57
N PRO A 138 15.66 -7.02 -10.90
CA PRO A 138 15.19 -8.14 -10.09
C PRO A 138 14.25 -7.70 -8.96
N ALA A 139 14.57 -6.60 -8.27
CA ALA A 139 13.73 -6.05 -7.21
C ALA A 139 12.35 -5.64 -7.75
N LEU A 140 12.32 -4.98 -8.91
CA LEU A 140 11.11 -4.54 -9.58
C LEU A 140 10.24 -5.69 -10.09
N VAL A 141 10.86 -6.75 -10.60
CA VAL A 141 10.16 -7.97 -11.02
C VAL A 141 9.49 -8.65 -9.81
N VAL A 142 10.22 -8.77 -8.69
CA VAL A 142 9.69 -9.35 -7.45
C VAL A 142 8.57 -8.49 -6.87
N MET A 143 8.72 -7.16 -6.87
CA MET A 143 7.65 -6.23 -6.45
C MET A 143 6.40 -6.34 -7.34
N GLY A 144 6.57 -6.47 -8.65
CA GLY A 144 5.47 -6.69 -9.59
C GLY A 144 4.73 -7.99 -9.30
N ALA A 145 5.47 -9.07 -9.08
CA ALA A 145 4.90 -10.38 -8.76
C ALA A 145 4.16 -10.36 -7.40
N GLY A 146 4.70 -9.65 -6.41
CA GLY A 146 4.12 -9.54 -5.07
C GLY A 146 2.89 -8.63 -5.00
N SER A 147 2.82 -7.58 -5.82
CA SER A 147 1.70 -6.62 -5.81
C SER A 147 0.43 -7.15 -6.48
N GLY A 148 0.55 -8.00 -7.51
CA GLY A 148 -0.57 -8.65 -8.21
C GLY A 148 -1.59 -9.34 -7.30
N PRO A 149 -1.17 -10.24 -6.38
CA PRO A 149 -2.06 -10.99 -5.50
C PRO A 149 -2.60 -10.24 -4.28
N VAL A 150 -2.45 -8.92 -4.19
CA VAL A 150 -2.85 -8.15 -3.01
C VAL A 150 -4.26 -7.58 -3.14
N LEU A 151 -4.51 -6.74 -4.14
CA LEU A 151 -5.71 -5.90 -4.16
C LEU A 151 -7.00 -6.70 -4.40
N THR A 152 -7.02 -7.57 -5.41
CA THR A 152 -8.21 -8.34 -5.78
C THR A 152 -8.66 -9.28 -4.65
N PRO A 153 -7.77 -10.08 -4.04
CA PRO A 153 -8.16 -10.98 -2.96
C PRO A 153 -8.54 -10.25 -1.66
N LEU A 154 -7.89 -9.13 -1.32
CA LEU A 154 -8.27 -8.33 -0.15
C LEU A 154 -9.66 -7.71 -0.33
N THR A 155 -9.97 -7.22 -1.52
CA THR A 155 -11.29 -6.66 -1.83
C THR A 155 -12.35 -7.74 -1.74
N LYS A 156 -12.12 -8.91 -2.35
CA LYS A 156 -13.02 -10.06 -2.25
C LYS A 156 -13.23 -10.50 -0.80
N ALA A 157 -12.15 -10.70 -0.05
CA ALA A 157 -12.22 -11.10 1.36
C ALA A 157 -12.95 -10.08 2.24
N GLY A 158 -12.84 -8.79 1.92
CA GLY A 158 -13.62 -7.74 2.59
C GLY A 158 -15.10 -7.80 2.22
N LEU A 159 -15.44 -7.99 0.95
CA LEU A 159 -16.82 -8.03 0.44
C LEU A 159 -17.58 -9.30 0.85
N ASP A 160 -16.91 -10.45 0.92
CA ASP A 160 -17.51 -11.74 1.34
C ASP A 160 -18.04 -11.70 2.79
N GLN A 161 -17.57 -10.73 3.58
CA GLN A 161 -17.92 -10.57 4.99
C GLN A 161 -19.10 -9.63 5.22
N VAL A 162 -19.67 -9.09 4.14
CA VAL A 162 -20.71 -8.09 4.17
C VAL A 162 -21.91 -8.58 3.38
N GLY A 163 -23.08 -8.58 4.00
CA GLY A 163 -24.32 -8.95 3.30
C GLY A 163 -24.54 -8.09 2.04
N SER A 164 -25.21 -8.65 1.04
CA SER A 164 -25.41 -8.05 -0.30
C SER A 164 -25.93 -6.61 -0.28
N GLY A 165 -26.75 -6.24 0.72
CA GLY A 165 -27.25 -4.87 0.90
C GLY A 165 -26.20 -3.82 1.33
N ARG A 166 -24.97 -4.23 1.67
CA ARG A 166 -23.89 -3.36 2.17
C ARG A 166 -22.60 -3.44 1.36
N SER A 167 -22.55 -4.29 0.34
CA SER A 167 -21.35 -4.50 -0.50
C SER A 167 -20.92 -3.24 -1.24
N GLY A 168 -21.87 -2.38 -1.65
CA GLY A 168 -21.56 -1.08 -2.27
C GLY A 168 -20.79 -0.15 -1.33
N MET A 169 -21.25 -0.02 -0.08
CA MET A 169 -20.55 0.77 0.95
C MET A 169 -19.16 0.19 1.26
N ALA A 170 -19.09 -1.13 1.46
CA ALA A 170 -17.84 -1.81 1.76
C ALA A 170 -16.78 -1.64 0.65
N SER A 171 -17.19 -1.74 -0.61
CA SER A 171 -16.34 -1.46 -1.77
C SER A 171 -15.85 -0.01 -1.77
N GLY A 172 -16.75 0.95 -1.49
CA GLY A 172 -16.42 2.37 -1.37
C GLY A 172 -15.36 2.65 -0.30
N VAL A 173 -15.47 2.01 0.87
CA VAL A 173 -14.45 2.12 1.93
C VAL A 173 -13.11 1.57 1.45
N LEU A 174 -13.08 0.36 0.90
CA LEU A 174 -11.84 -0.29 0.46
C LEU A 174 -11.13 0.55 -0.61
N GLN A 175 -11.88 1.15 -1.54
CA GLN A 175 -11.34 2.07 -2.54
C GLN A 175 -10.86 3.40 -1.95
N THR A 176 -11.45 3.86 -0.84
CA THR A 176 -11.06 5.12 -0.17
C THR A 176 -9.84 4.92 0.74
N VAL A 177 -9.73 3.78 1.40
CA VAL A 177 -8.60 3.46 2.30
C VAL A 177 -7.28 3.37 1.55
N ARG A 178 -7.31 2.91 0.29
CA ARG A 178 -6.13 2.81 -0.56
C ARG A 178 -5.38 4.14 -0.75
N PRO A 179 -5.98 5.21 -1.29
CA PRO A 179 -5.31 6.49 -1.45
C PRO A 179 -4.89 7.12 -0.11
N LEU A 180 -5.65 6.93 0.97
CA LEU A 180 -5.21 7.34 2.32
C LEU A 180 -3.91 6.63 2.73
N GLY A 181 -3.81 5.33 2.46
CA GLY A 181 -2.58 4.56 2.66
C GLY A 181 -1.43 5.09 1.83
N VAL A 182 -1.64 5.40 0.54
CA VAL A 182 -0.61 6.01 -0.32
C VAL A 182 -0.13 7.34 0.25
N THR A 183 -1.04 8.24 0.63
CA THR A 183 -0.68 9.56 1.19
C THR A 183 0.12 9.43 2.49
N ALA A 184 -0.33 8.57 3.41
CA ALA A 184 0.39 8.33 4.66
C ALA A 184 1.75 7.66 4.40
N GLY A 185 1.81 6.70 3.49
CA GLY A 185 3.02 5.98 3.10
C GLY A 185 4.08 6.90 2.52
N VAL A 186 3.72 7.71 1.51
CA VAL A 186 4.64 8.70 0.94
C VAL A 186 5.15 9.65 2.02
N THR A 187 4.27 10.15 2.89
CA THR A 187 4.68 11.07 3.97
C THR A 187 5.68 10.43 4.94
N LEU A 188 5.41 9.20 5.39
CA LEU A 188 6.27 8.48 6.33
C LEU A 188 7.60 8.05 5.70
N LEU A 189 7.55 7.56 4.46
CA LEU A 189 8.73 7.15 3.70
C LEU A 189 9.57 8.34 3.23
N GLY A 190 9.06 9.57 3.30
CA GLY A 190 9.81 10.79 3.03
C GLY A 190 10.75 11.24 4.14
N VAL A 191 10.56 10.75 5.36
CA VAL A 191 11.36 11.17 6.52
C VAL A 191 12.87 10.93 6.31
N PRO A 192 13.33 9.77 5.81
CA PRO A 192 14.77 9.53 5.62
C PRO A 192 15.41 10.38 4.51
N VAL A 193 14.61 10.93 3.60
CA VAL A 193 15.09 11.71 2.44
C VAL A 193 14.83 13.21 2.60
N ALA A 194 14.52 13.66 3.82
CA ALA A 194 14.18 15.06 4.10
C ALA A 194 15.31 16.04 3.75
N ASP A 195 16.56 15.63 4.00
CA ASP A 195 17.74 16.46 3.77
C ASP A 195 18.40 16.19 2.41
N ALA A 196 18.53 14.92 2.04
CA ALA A 196 19.12 14.49 0.78
C ALA A 196 18.59 13.13 0.34
N VAL A 197 18.60 12.90 -0.97
CA VAL A 197 18.25 11.61 -1.57
C VAL A 197 19.57 10.95 -1.95
N ASP A 198 20.16 10.21 -1.03
CA ASP A 198 21.35 9.40 -1.28
C ASP A 198 21.05 7.90 -1.15
N ALA A 199 22.06 7.05 -1.38
CA ALA A 199 21.90 5.60 -1.30
C ALA A 199 21.52 5.13 0.12
N THR A 200 21.97 5.82 1.18
CA THR A 200 21.67 5.45 2.56
C THR A 200 20.25 5.84 2.97
N ALA A 201 19.82 7.03 2.56
CA ALA A 201 18.46 7.53 2.72
C ALA A 201 17.50 6.61 1.96
N PHE A 202 17.79 6.31 0.68
CA PHE A 202 16.98 5.41 -0.13
C PHE A 202 16.91 3.99 0.44
N ARG A 203 18.02 3.44 0.94
CA ARG A 203 18.03 2.15 1.66
C ARG A 203 17.08 2.16 2.85
N SER A 204 17.05 3.25 3.61
CA SER A 204 16.15 3.42 4.75
C SER A 204 14.69 3.45 4.30
N VAL A 205 14.40 4.14 3.20
CA VAL A 205 13.07 4.13 2.57
C VAL A 205 12.65 2.72 2.15
N ALA A 206 13.53 1.98 1.47
CA ALA A 206 13.25 0.63 1.01
C ALA A 206 12.98 -0.34 2.18
N LEU A 207 13.75 -0.24 3.27
CA LEU A 207 13.54 -1.06 4.48
C LEU A 207 12.26 -0.69 5.23
N LEU A 208 11.94 0.61 5.35
CA LEU A 208 10.67 1.05 5.93
C LEU A 208 9.49 0.56 5.09
N ALA A 209 9.57 0.66 3.77
CA ALA A 209 8.55 0.13 2.86
C ALA A 209 8.42 -1.40 3.02
N ALA A 210 9.54 -2.12 3.11
CA ALA A 210 9.53 -3.57 3.38
C ALA A 210 8.84 -3.91 4.70
N SER A 211 9.06 -3.11 5.75
CA SER A 211 8.39 -3.29 7.05
C SER A 211 6.88 -3.06 6.97
N LEU A 212 6.43 -2.07 6.18
CA LEU A 212 5.00 -1.82 5.93
C LEU A 212 4.37 -2.97 5.14
N ALA A 213 5.06 -3.49 4.12
CA ALA A 213 4.61 -4.66 3.35
C ALA A 213 4.57 -5.93 4.21
N ALA A 214 5.55 -6.14 5.08
CA ALA A 214 5.56 -7.24 6.05
C ALA A 214 4.42 -7.10 7.07
N ALA A 215 4.15 -5.89 7.57
CA ALA A 215 2.99 -5.62 8.42
C ALA A 215 1.66 -5.89 7.70
N ALA A 216 1.56 -5.57 6.41
CA ALA A 216 0.41 -5.92 5.59
C ALA A 216 0.26 -7.45 5.44
N ALA A 217 1.37 -8.19 5.31
CA ALA A 217 1.37 -9.64 5.27
C ALA A 217 0.89 -10.25 6.59
N VAL A 218 1.38 -9.73 7.72
CA VAL A 218 0.95 -10.15 9.06
C VAL A 218 -0.52 -9.80 9.32
N ALA A 219 -0.97 -8.60 8.93
CA ALA A 219 -2.37 -8.22 9.02
C ALA A 219 -3.24 -9.19 8.21
N SER A 220 -2.86 -9.50 6.97
CA SER A 220 -3.54 -10.46 6.10
C SER A 220 -3.53 -11.87 6.70
N ALA A 221 -2.41 -12.34 7.25
CA ALA A 221 -2.31 -13.64 7.90
C ALA A 221 -3.10 -13.70 9.22
N GLY A 222 -3.17 -12.61 9.97
CA GLY A 222 -3.92 -12.48 11.21
C GLY A 222 -5.42 -12.68 11.00
N LEU A 223 -5.93 -12.33 9.82
CA LEU A 223 -7.31 -12.60 9.43
C LEU A 223 -7.62 -14.11 9.27
N LEU A 224 -6.60 -14.97 9.10
CA LEU A 224 -6.78 -16.43 9.06
C LEU A 224 -7.05 -17.01 10.45
N ARG A 225 -6.59 -16.34 11.51
CA ARG A 225 -6.80 -16.75 12.90
C ARG A 225 -8.20 -16.33 13.33
N ARG A 226 -9.23 -17.08 12.91
CA ARG A 226 -10.58 -16.96 13.48
C ARG A 226 -10.52 -17.33 14.97
N PRO A 227 -10.86 -16.42 15.92
CA PRO A 227 -11.48 -16.89 17.15
C PRO A 227 -12.90 -17.35 16.78
N ARG A 228 -13.23 -18.58 17.16
CA ARG A 228 -14.60 -19.11 17.07
C ARG A 228 -15.57 -18.26 17.87
#